data_AF-A0A0F8KHW8-F1
#
_entry.id   AF-A0A0F8KHW8-F1
#
_cell.length_a   1.000
_cell.length_b   1.000
_cell.length_c   1.000
_cell.angle_alpha   90.00
_cell.angle_beta   90.00
_cell.angle_gamma   90.00
#
_symmetry.space_group_name_H-M   'P 1'
#
loop_
_entity.id
_entity.type
_entity.pdbx_description
1 polymer ?
#
loop_
_entity_poly.entity_id
_entity_poly.type
_entity_poly.pdbx_seq_one_letter_code
_entity_poly.pdbx_strand_id
1 'polypeptide(L)'
;MSDLANQRRLASKVLECGLDRVWLNPEASEEIASAITREDIRGLIEKGVIKAKPVKGVSRGRARALAAKRKYGHCKGHGSRKGKKGARTPKKEQWMKKIRALRRRLKELRADGALDKSVYCRLYRKAKGGEYRSVSHLNSHLESEKLLQK
;
A
#
# COMPACT_ATOMS: atom_id res chain seq x y z
N MET A 1 12.02 36.99 32.42
CA MET A 1 11.46 36.20 31.30
C MET A 1 9.99 35.98 31.57
N SER A 2 9.12 36.48 30.69
CA SER A 2 7.68 36.24 30.76
C SER A 2 7.37 34.77 30.43
N ASP A 3 6.39 34.19 31.11
CA ASP A 3 5.90 32.85 30.79
C ASP A 3 5.00 32.91 29.54
N LEU A 4 5.45 32.28 28.45
CA LEU A 4 4.75 32.24 27.15
C LEU A 4 3.98 30.92 26.94
N ALA A 5 3.81 30.09 27.99
CA ALA A 5 3.14 28.79 27.87
C ALA A 5 1.68 28.92 27.42
N ASN A 6 0.96 29.95 27.89
CA ASN A 6 -0.42 30.20 27.51
C ASN A 6 -0.57 30.61 26.04
N GLN A 7 0.30 31.50 25.57
CA GLN A 7 0.34 31.95 24.17
C GLN A 7 0.70 30.79 23.24
N ARG A 8 1.65 29.94 23.65
CA ARG A 8 1.98 28.71 22.93
C ARG A 8 0.79 27.77 22.83
N ARG A 9 0.00 27.63 23.90
CA ARG A 9 -1.23 26.81 23.93
C ARG A 9 -2.34 27.38 23.06
N LEU A 10 -2.54 28.69 23.06
CA LEU A 10 -3.50 29.36 22.19
C LEU A 10 -3.10 29.24 20.72
N ALA A 11 -1.84 29.52 20.40
CA ALA A 11 -1.28 29.38 19.05
C ALA A 11 -1.38 27.94 18.53
N SER A 12 -1.12 26.94 19.37
CA SER A 12 -1.29 25.52 19.01
C SER A 12 -2.72 25.18 18.60
N LYS A 13 -3.73 25.73 19.29
CA LYS A 13 -5.14 25.53 18.94
C LYS A 13 -5.54 26.26 17.66
N VAL A 14 -5.00 27.46 17.44
CA VAL A 14 -5.28 28.25 16.23
C VAL A 14 -4.61 27.65 14.99
N LEU A 15 -3.39 27.14 15.13
CA LEU A 15 -2.59 26.52 14.05
C LEU A 15 -2.86 25.01 13.87
N GLU A 16 -3.76 24.43 14.68
CA GLU A 16 -4.07 22.99 14.70
C GLU A 16 -2.82 22.09 14.73
N CYS A 17 -1.81 22.49 15.51
CA CYS A 17 -0.54 21.77 15.63
C CYS A 17 -0.18 21.51 17.09
N GLY A 18 0.71 20.55 17.35
CA GLY A 18 1.16 20.26 18.72
C GLY A 18 1.99 21.40 19.31
N LEU A 19 2.01 21.54 20.64
CA LEU A 19 2.71 22.59 21.38
C LEU A 19 4.19 22.73 20.98
N ASP A 20 4.89 21.61 20.78
CA ASP A 20 6.31 21.59 20.41
C ASP A 20 6.59 22.10 18.99
N ARG A 21 5.56 22.08 18.13
CA ARG A 21 5.65 22.58 16.75
C ARG A 21 5.43 24.09 16.67
N VAL A 22 4.90 24.73 17.70
CA VAL A 22 4.76 26.18 17.73
C VAL A 22 6.15 26.79 17.93
N TRP A 23 6.58 27.60 16.98
CA TRP A 23 7.77 28.42 17.05
C TRP A 23 7.36 29.86 17.37
N LEU A 24 8.02 30.44 18.37
CA LEU A 24 7.86 31.82 18.82
C LEU A 24 9.17 32.54 18.53
N ASN A 25 9.10 33.74 17.95
CA ASN A 25 10.27 34.56 17.72
C ASN A 25 10.86 35.07 19.07
N PRO A 26 12.13 34.77 19.40
CA PRO A 26 12.73 35.23 20.66
C PRO A 26 12.85 36.76 20.77
N GLU A 27 13.08 37.45 19.64
CA GLU A 27 13.25 38.92 19.61
C GLU A 27 11.94 39.68 19.86
N ALA A 28 10.79 39.07 19.54
CA ALA A 28 9.48 39.68 19.73
C ALA A 28 8.77 39.15 20.99
N SER A 29 9.53 38.67 21.98
CA SER A 29 8.97 38.03 23.18
C SER A 29 8.06 38.94 24.01
N GLU A 30 8.30 40.25 24.00
CA GLU A 30 7.45 41.26 24.65
C GLU A 30 6.12 41.47 23.91
N GLU A 31 6.14 41.53 22.57
CA GLU A 31 4.93 41.63 21.73
C GLU A 31 4.07 40.35 21.83
N ILE A 32 4.70 39.19 21.95
CA ILE A 32 3.97 37.93 22.16
C ILE A 32 3.36 37.91 23.57
N ALA A 33 4.06 38.43 24.58
CA ALA A 33 3.55 38.45 25.95
C ALA A 33 2.30 39.34 26.10
N SER A 34 2.18 40.42 25.33
CA SER A 34 1.02 41.32 25.35
C SER A 34 -0.21 40.76 24.62
N ALA A 35 -0.05 39.73 23.79
CA ALA A 35 -1.17 39.06 23.12
C ALA A 35 -1.94 38.13 24.06
N ILE A 36 -3.19 38.49 24.37
CA ILE A 36 -4.07 37.76 25.29
C ILE A 36 -5.16 37.00 24.52
N THR A 37 -5.70 37.59 23.45
CA THR A 37 -6.83 37.01 22.72
C THR A 37 -6.37 36.10 21.57
N ARG A 38 -7.28 35.26 21.05
CA ARG A 38 -7.00 34.46 19.85
C ARG A 38 -6.82 35.31 18.60
N GLU A 39 -7.42 36.49 18.57
CA GLU A 39 -7.32 37.41 17.43
C GLU A 39 -5.92 38.03 17.36
N ASP A 40 -5.36 38.44 18.49
CA ASP A 40 -3.98 38.93 18.58
C ASP A 40 -2.98 37.87 18.10
N ILE A 41 -3.21 36.60 18.50
CA ILE A 41 -2.38 35.47 18.06
C ILE A 41 -2.50 35.25 16.55
N ARG A 42 -3.68 35.44 15.93
CA ARG A 42 -3.84 35.37 14.46
C ARG A 42 -3.04 36.48 13.78
N GLY A 43 -3.12 37.71 14.28
CA GLY A 43 -2.33 38.84 13.78
C GLY A 43 -0.81 38.58 13.88
N LEU A 44 -0.35 37.97 14.97
CA LEU A 44 1.06 37.57 15.13
C LEU A 44 1.48 36.41 14.22
N ILE A 45 0.57 35.52 13.86
CA ILE A 45 0.82 34.46 12.86
C ILE A 45 0.96 35.08 11.46
N GLU A 46 0.09 36.03 11.10
CA GLU A 46 0.15 36.73 9.82
C GLU A 46 1.43 37.56 9.65
N LYS A 47 1.85 38.26 10.72
CA LYS A 47 3.15 38.96 10.78
C LYS A 47 4.35 37.99 10.77
N GLY A 48 4.13 36.69 10.96
CA GLY A 48 5.18 35.67 11.00
C GLY A 48 5.99 35.65 12.29
N VAL A 49 5.51 36.29 13.37
CA VAL A 49 6.12 36.24 14.71
C VAL A 49 5.90 34.86 15.35
N ILE A 50 4.76 34.23 15.07
CA ILE A 50 4.41 32.87 15.48
C ILE A 50 4.30 31.98 14.24
N LYS A 51 5.01 30.84 14.22
CA LYS A 51 4.98 29.91 13.07
C LYS A 51 4.79 28.47 13.52
N ALA A 52 4.15 27.66 12.67
CA ALA A 52 4.16 26.21 12.82
C ALA A 52 5.43 25.63 12.17
N LYS A 53 6.26 24.93 12.94
CA LYS A 53 7.36 24.13 12.40
C LYS A 53 6.81 23.03 11.49
N PRO A 54 7.46 22.74 10.35
CA PRO A 54 7.03 21.64 9.49
C PRO A 54 7.08 20.31 10.24
N VAL A 55 6.21 19.38 9.87
CA VAL A 55 6.19 18.04 10.47
C VAL A 55 7.51 17.33 10.15
N LYS A 56 8.19 16.84 11.18
CA LYS A 56 9.35 15.97 11.00
C LYS A 56 8.87 14.60 10.48
N GLY A 57 9.00 14.38 9.18
CA GLY A 57 8.70 13.11 8.54
C GLY A 57 9.86 12.11 8.63
N VAL A 58 9.56 10.81 8.51
CA VAL A 58 10.58 9.76 8.40
C VAL A 58 10.87 9.46 6.94
N SER A 59 12.15 9.47 6.55
CA SER A 59 12.55 9.18 5.18
C SER A 59 12.30 7.71 4.82
N ARG A 60 11.78 7.47 3.61
CA ARG A 60 11.55 6.11 3.07
C ARG A 60 12.62 5.64 2.10
N GLY A 61 13.73 6.38 1.92
CA GLY A 61 14.76 6.10 0.91
C GLY A 61 15.34 4.69 1.00
N ARG A 62 15.81 4.28 2.19
CA ARG A 62 16.35 2.93 2.42
C ARG A 62 15.32 1.83 2.19
N ALA A 63 14.07 2.07 2.62
CA ALA A 63 12.98 1.11 2.42
C ALA A 63 12.65 0.91 0.93
N ARG A 64 12.65 1.98 0.13
CA ARG A 64 12.43 1.91 -1.33
C ARG A 64 13.57 1.17 -2.03
N ALA A 65 14.83 1.47 -1.69
CA ALA A 65 15.99 0.78 -2.24
C ALA A 65 15.95 -0.74 -1.94
N LEU A 66 15.60 -1.12 -0.71
CA LEU A 66 15.43 -2.53 -0.33
C LEU A 66 14.25 -3.19 -1.06
N ALA A 67 13.14 -2.47 -1.25
CA ALA A 67 11.98 -2.98 -1.98
C ALA A 67 12.32 -3.25 -3.46
N ALA A 68 13.11 -2.38 -4.10
CA ALA A 68 13.59 -2.59 -5.48
C ALA A 68 14.48 -3.85 -5.58
N LYS A 69 15.46 -4.00 -4.68
CA LYS A 69 16.31 -5.21 -4.59
C LYS A 69 15.48 -6.48 -4.38
N ARG A 70 14.49 -6.43 -3.49
CA ARG A 70 13.56 -7.54 -3.25
C ARG A 70 12.68 -7.84 -4.46
N LYS A 71 12.19 -6.83 -5.19
CA LYS A 71 11.37 -7.03 -6.40
C LYS A 71 12.14 -7.80 -7.47
N TYR A 72 13.40 -7.43 -7.71
CA TYR A 72 14.29 -8.13 -8.63
C TYR A 72 14.53 -9.60 -8.22
N GLY A 73 14.72 -9.87 -6.92
CA GLY A 73 14.88 -11.24 -6.43
C GLY A 73 15.88 -11.39 -5.27
N HIS A 74 16.70 -10.36 -5.02
CA HIS A 74 17.68 -10.36 -3.94
C HIS A 74 17.05 -10.26 -2.54
N CYS A 75 17.85 -10.54 -1.50
CA CYS A 75 17.45 -10.48 -0.09
C CYS A 75 16.23 -11.36 0.25
N LYS A 76 16.04 -12.47 -0.47
CA LYS A 76 14.93 -13.43 -0.31
C LYS A 76 15.38 -14.86 0.03
N GLY A 77 16.68 -15.10 0.23
CA GLY A 77 17.26 -16.41 0.54
C GLY A 77 16.77 -17.01 1.88
N HIS A 78 17.08 -18.29 2.13
CA HIS A 78 16.58 -19.04 3.29
C HIS A 78 16.99 -18.41 4.63
N GLY A 79 18.23 -17.94 4.77
CA GLY A 79 18.72 -17.30 6.00
C GLY A 79 18.00 -16.00 6.38
N SER A 80 17.37 -15.30 5.43
CA SER A 80 16.57 -14.10 5.72
C SER A 80 15.10 -14.41 6.05
N ARG A 81 14.69 -15.70 6.05
CA ARG A 81 13.29 -16.10 6.33
C ARG A 81 13.17 -16.59 7.77
N LYS A 82 12.25 -16.00 8.53
CA LYS A 82 11.95 -16.40 9.91
C LYS A 82 10.64 -17.20 10.06
N GLY A 83 9.80 -17.24 9.03
CA GLY A 83 8.49 -17.91 9.07
C GLY A 83 8.52 -19.35 8.50
N LYS A 84 7.57 -20.18 8.95
CA LYS A 84 7.38 -21.56 8.47
C LYS A 84 7.07 -21.64 6.97
N LYS A 85 7.29 -22.81 6.36
CA LYS A 85 6.90 -23.10 4.97
C LYS A 85 5.39 -22.89 4.79
N GLY A 86 5.02 -22.00 3.87
CA GLY A 86 3.61 -21.63 3.63
C GLY A 86 3.15 -20.32 4.28
N ALA A 87 3.90 -19.75 5.24
CA ALA A 87 3.53 -18.47 5.85
C ALA A 87 3.57 -17.29 4.86
N ARG A 88 4.51 -17.31 3.90
CA ARG A 88 4.60 -16.30 2.83
C ARG A 88 3.67 -16.56 1.65
N THR A 89 3.29 -17.82 1.44
CA THR A 89 2.46 -18.26 0.32
C THR A 89 1.57 -19.42 0.77
N PRO A 90 0.39 -19.14 1.35
CA PRO A 90 -0.51 -20.16 1.87
C PRO A 90 -1.00 -21.13 0.78
N LYS A 91 -1.10 -22.43 1.10
CA LYS A 91 -1.51 -23.47 0.14
C LYS A 91 -2.90 -23.18 -0.46
N LYS A 92 -3.86 -22.75 0.37
CA LYS A 92 -5.24 -22.43 -0.06
C LYS A 92 -5.27 -21.27 -1.05
N GLU A 93 -4.51 -20.20 -0.79
CA GLU A 93 -4.42 -19.04 -1.70
C GLU A 93 -3.78 -19.41 -3.03
N GLN A 94 -2.72 -20.22 -3.02
CA GLN A 94 -2.11 -20.74 -4.24
C GLN A 94 -3.10 -21.55 -5.07
N TRP A 95 -3.85 -22.46 -4.44
CA TRP A 95 -4.89 -23.24 -5.11
C TRP A 95 -6.00 -22.33 -5.67
N MET A 96 -6.50 -21.37 -4.88
CA MET A 96 -7.51 -20.41 -5.32
C MET A 96 -7.03 -19.58 -6.52
N LYS A 97 -5.81 -19.06 -6.50
CA LYS A 97 -5.22 -18.30 -7.61
C LYS A 97 -5.14 -19.16 -8.88
N LYS A 98 -4.68 -20.41 -8.74
CA LYS A 98 -4.55 -21.37 -9.83
C LYS A 98 -5.91 -21.72 -10.45
N ILE A 99 -6.88 -22.17 -9.65
CA ILE A 99 -8.17 -22.61 -10.17
C ILE A 99 -8.99 -21.47 -10.77
N ARG A 100 -8.92 -20.26 -10.19
CA ARG A 100 -9.61 -19.07 -10.73
C ARG A 100 -9.04 -18.67 -12.08
N ALA A 101 -7.72 -18.70 -12.26
CA ALA A 101 -7.09 -18.41 -13.55
C ALA A 101 -7.50 -19.43 -14.63
N LEU A 102 -7.46 -20.72 -14.30
CA LEU A 102 -7.88 -21.80 -15.23
C LEU A 102 -9.36 -21.66 -15.63
N ARG A 103 -10.24 -21.47 -14.66
CA ARG A 103 -11.69 -21.33 -14.92
C ARG A 103 -12.02 -20.07 -15.70
N ARG A 104 -11.29 -18.97 -15.45
CA ARG A 104 -11.42 -17.74 -16.24
C ARG A 104 -11.06 -18.00 -17.69
N ARG A 105 -9.91 -18.62 -17.97
CA ARG A 105 -9.49 -18.97 -19.34
C ARG A 105 -10.51 -19.87 -20.04
N LEU A 106 -11.01 -20.91 -19.36
CA LEU A 106 -12.05 -21.77 -19.93
C LEU A 106 -13.35 -21.02 -20.22
N LYS A 107 -13.71 -20.03 -19.38
CA LYS A 107 -14.90 -19.20 -19.59
C LYS A 107 -14.73 -18.29 -20.81
N GLU A 108 -13.55 -17.69 -20.98
CA GLU A 108 -13.19 -16.88 -22.16
C GLU A 108 -13.32 -17.72 -23.44
N LEU A 109 -12.62 -18.86 -23.50
CA LEU A 109 -12.66 -19.76 -24.67
C LEU A 109 -14.08 -20.24 -25.04
N ARG A 110 -14.94 -20.44 -24.04
CA ARG A 110 -16.35 -20.78 -24.28
C ARG A 110 -17.15 -19.59 -24.79
N ALA A 111 -16.87 -18.38 -24.30
CA ALA A 111 -17.56 -17.16 -24.75
C ALA A 111 -17.18 -16.81 -26.19
N ASP A 112 -15.92 -17.06 -26.56
CA ASP A 112 -15.38 -16.85 -27.91
C ASP A 112 -15.89 -17.90 -28.92
N GLY A 113 -16.62 -18.93 -28.48
CA GLY A 113 -17.10 -20.02 -29.34
C GLY A 113 -16.05 -21.08 -29.69
N ALA A 114 -14.77 -20.86 -29.34
CA ALA A 114 -13.67 -21.77 -29.62
C ALA A 114 -13.77 -23.14 -28.91
N LEU A 115 -14.69 -23.28 -27.96
CA LEU A 115 -14.81 -24.48 -27.12
C LEU A 115 -16.26 -24.90 -26.90
N ASP A 116 -16.59 -26.13 -27.32
CA ASP A 116 -17.93 -26.69 -27.16
C ASP A 116 -18.32 -26.84 -25.67
N LYS A 117 -19.63 -26.75 -25.39
CA LYS A 117 -20.20 -26.87 -24.05
C LYS A 117 -19.83 -28.18 -23.36
N SER A 118 -19.82 -29.31 -24.09
CA SER A 118 -19.53 -30.63 -23.52
C SER A 118 -18.06 -30.72 -23.09
N VAL A 119 -17.17 -30.22 -23.94
CA VAL A 119 -15.73 -30.15 -23.72
C VAL A 119 -15.41 -29.22 -22.54
N TYR A 120 -16.06 -28.05 -22.47
CA TYR A 120 -15.93 -27.11 -21.35
C TYR A 120 -16.21 -27.77 -20.01
N CYS A 121 -17.34 -28.48 -19.89
CA CYS A 121 -17.74 -29.15 -18.66
C CYS A 121 -16.73 -30.22 -18.22
N ARG A 122 -16.15 -30.97 -19.17
CA ARG A 122 -15.12 -31.98 -18.90
C ARG A 122 -13.85 -31.32 -18.36
N LEU A 123 -13.34 -30.33 -19.08
CA LEU A 123 -12.10 -29.61 -18.70
C LEU A 123 -12.25 -28.85 -17.39
N TYR A 124 -13.43 -28.30 -17.10
CA TYR A 124 -13.72 -27.61 -15.84
C TYR A 124 -13.61 -28.56 -14.63
N ARG A 125 -14.08 -29.81 -14.77
CA ARG A 125 -13.95 -30.86 -13.74
C ARG A 125 -12.49 -31.30 -13.60
N LYS A 126 -11.77 -31.53 -14.71
CA LYS A 126 -10.33 -31.83 -14.69
C LYS A 126 -9.51 -30.72 -14.02
N ALA A 127 -9.85 -29.46 -14.29
CA ALA A 127 -9.23 -28.30 -13.64
C ALA A 127 -9.47 -28.31 -12.12
N LYS A 128 -10.69 -28.64 -11.65
CA LYS A 128 -10.99 -28.82 -10.22
C LYS A 128 -10.12 -29.93 -9.60
N GLY A 129 -9.89 -31.02 -10.34
CA GLY A 129 -9.00 -32.12 -9.96
C GLY A 129 -7.51 -31.77 -9.89
N GLY A 130 -7.11 -30.60 -10.42
CA GLY A 130 -5.73 -30.10 -10.34
C GLY A 130 -4.79 -30.61 -11.44
N GLU A 131 -5.34 -31.24 -12.47
CA GLU A 131 -4.61 -31.83 -13.61
C GLU A 131 -3.74 -30.81 -14.35
N TYR A 132 -4.28 -29.60 -14.58
CA TYR A 132 -3.53 -28.49 -15.17
C TYR A 132 -2.65 -27.80 -14.15
N ARG A 133 -1.41 -27.44 -14.52
CA ARG A 133 -0.41 -26.82 -13.62
C ARG A 133 -0.46 -25.29 -13.69
N SER A 134 -0.71 -24.75 -14.88
CA SER A 134 -0.80 -23.34 -15.21
C SER A 134 -1.79 -23.16 -16.37
N VAL A 135 -2.11 -21.91 -16.69
CA VAL A 135 -2.94 -21.59 -17.87
C VAL A 135 -2.22 -21.99 -19.16
N SER A 136 -0.90 -21.83 -19.23
CA SER A 136 -0.11 -22.31 -20.37
C SER A 136 -0.20 -23.84 -20.53
N HIS A 137 -0.11 -24.62 -19.44
CA HIS A 137 -0.30 -26.07 -19.51
C HIS A 137 -1.70 -26.44 -20.03
N LEU A 138 -2.74 -25.71 -19.62
CA LEU A 138 -4.09 -25.89 -20.15
C LEU A 138 -4.13 -25.61 -21.66
N ASN A 139 -3.57 -24.50 -22.12
CA ASN A 139 -3.58 -24.16 -23.55
C ASN A 139 -2.82 -25.21 -24.38
N SER A 140 -1.64 -25.64 -23.95
CA SER A 140 -0.88 -26.68 -24.66
C SER A 140 -1.64 -28.02 -24.73
N HIS A 141 -2.39 -28.38 -23.68
CA HIS A 141 -3.26 -29.56 -23.70
C HIS A 141 -4.43 -29.41 -24.68
N LEU A 142 -5.02 -28.22 -24.78
CA LEU A 142 -6.09 -27.95 -25.75
C LEU A 142 -5.59 -28.05 -27.20
N GLU A 143 -4.39 -27.54 -27.45
CA GLU A 143 -3.72 -27.63 -28.75
C GLU A 143 -3.38 -29.08 -29.11
N SER A 144 -2.81 -29.85 -28.17
CA SER A 144 -2.44 -31.25 -28.41
C SER A 144 -3.65 -32.14 -28.69
N GLU A 145 -4.76 -31.93 -27.97
CA GLU A 145 -5.99 -32.70 -28.17
C GLU A 145 -6.87 -32.13 -29.31
N LYS A 146 -6.44 -31.06 -29.99
CA LYS A 146 -7.18 -30.37 -31.07
C LYS A 146 -8.64 -30.05 -30.69
N LEU A 147 -8.87 -29.68 -29.43
CA LEU A 147 -10.20 -29.41 -28.89
C LEU A 147 -10.71 -28.00 -29.18
N LEU A 148 -9.91 -27.18 -29.86
CA LEU A 148 -10.28 -25.84 -30.27
C LEU A 148 -11.02 -25.92 -31.61
N GLN A 149 -12.25 -25.44 -31.62
CA GLN A 149 -12.99 -25.19 -32.86
C GLN A 149 -12.47 -23.87 -33.47
N LYS A 150 -12.29 -23.87 -34.79
CA LYS A 150 -11.90 -22.66 -35.53
C LYS A 150 -13.05 -21.66 -35.55
#